data_AF-A0ABD3JRA6-F1
#
_entry.id   AF-A0ABD3JRA6-F1
#
_cell.length_a   1.000
_cell.length_b   1.000
_cell.length_c   1.000
_cell.angle_alpha   90.00
_cell.angle_beta   90.00
_cell.angle_gamma   90.00
#
_symmetry.space_group_name_H-M   'P 1'
#
loop_
_entity.id
_entity.type
_entity.pdbx_description
1 polymer ?
#
loop_
_entity_poly.entity_id
_entity_poly.type
_entity_poly.pdbx_seq_one_letter_code
_entity_poly.pdbx_strand_id
1 'polypeptide(L)'
;MIYESRNPDLSKLVLDDLPGGPEAFELAAKFCYGIAVDLTAANISGLRCAAEYLEMTEDLEEGNLIFKTEAFLSYVVLSSWRDSILVLKSCEKLSPWAENLQIVRRCSESIAWKACANPKGIRWAYTGKPPKVSSPKWSEMKESSPSRGHQAPPNWWFEDVSILRIDHFVRVVTAIKVKGMRFELIGEAIMQYATKWLPGLIRDGVGAGDEGSNSGNNHSSRGSASWKGGLHMIVAGTKDELSTVQAKDQRMIIESLISIIPPQKDSVTCSFLLRLLRMANMLKVAPALVTELEKRVGMQFEQASLADLLIPSYNKIETLYDVDLVQRLLEHFLVQEQMEGSSPSRQPFSEKHGYDAAQRVNGQNAKMRVARLVDSYLTEVSRDRNLSLTKFQVLAEALPESARTCDDGLYRAIDSYLKAHPTLTEHERKRLCRVMDCQKLSIDACMHAAQNERLPLRVVVQVLFSEQVKISNTLASSSLKETGGDAHYQPMIPNRKTLLEATPQSFQEGWAAAKKDINTLKFELDSMKAKYLELQNDMENLQRQFDKMAKHKQGSAWSSGWKKLSKLTKMSNLENQDIGPQVASADQTRKTPRRWRNSIS
;
A
#
# COMPACT_ATOMS: atom_id res chain seq x y z
N MET A 1 21.42 -24.77 -45.68
CA MET A 1 21.51 -26.13 -45.05
C MET A 1 22.17 -27.25 -45.88
N ILE A 2 21.48 -28.08 -46.70
CA ILE A 2 22.05 -29.35 -47.26
C ILE A 2 23.32 -29.11 -48.08
N TYR A 3 23.35 -28.05 -48.89
CA TYR A 3 24.47 -27.68 -49.76
C TYR A 3 25.77 -27.35 -49.01
N GLU A 4 25.69 -27.13 -47.69
CA GLU A 4 26.81 -26.78 -46.82
C GLU A 4 27.22 -27.97 -45.91
N SER A 5 26.49 -29.08 -45.97
CA SER A 5 26.76 -30.27 -45.16
C SER A 5 28.10 -30.89 -45.52
N ARG A 6 29.01 -30.95 -44.54
CA ARG A 6 30.25 -31.73 -44.63
C ARG A 6 30.07 -33.20 -44.24
N ASN A 7 28.83 -33.63 -43.98
CA ASN A 7 28.53 -34.98 -43.50
C ASN A 7 28.45 -35.93 -44.70
N PRO A 8 29.26 -37.00 -44.78
CA PRO A 8 29.36 -37.83 -45.99
C PRO A 8 28.15 -38.73 -46.22
N ASP A 9 27.34 -38.99 -45.19
CA ASP A 9 26.10 -39.76 -45.29
C ASP A 9 24.89 -38.83 -45.49
N LEU A 10 24.68 -38.44 -46.75
CA LEU A 10 23.54 -37.61 -47.18
C LEU A 10 22.19 -38.35 -47.12
N SER A 11 22.15 -39.65 -46.74
CA SER A 11 20.90 -40.41 -46.67
C SER A 11 20.02 -40.06 -45.46
N LYS A 12 20.60 -39.39 -44.44
CA LYS A 12 19.91 -39.07 -43.19
C LYS A 12 20.11 -37.61 -42.77
N LEU A 13 19.07 -36.80 -42.94
CA LEU A 13 18.96 -35.49 -42.31
C LEU A 13 18.30 -35.63 -40.92
N VAL A 14 18.75 -34.84 -39.95
CA VAL A 14 18.16 -34.74 -38.59
C VAL A 14 17.87 -33.27 -38.30
N LEU A 15 16.68 -32.97 -37.82
CA LEU A 15 16.14 -31.60 -37.63
C LEU A 15 15.54 -31.45 -36.23
N ASP A 16 16.37 -31.60 -35.19
CA ASP A 16 15.92 -31.66 -33.79
C ASP A 16 15.29 -30.34 -33.30
N ASP A 17 15.76 -29.18 -33.80
CA ASP A 17 15.34 -27.84 -33.37
C ASP A 17 14.28 -27.18 -34.29
N LEU A 18 13.60 -27.94 -35.16
CA LEU A 18 12.65 -27.36 -36.13
C LEU A 18 11.44 -26.70 -35.43
N PRO A 19 11.21 -25.39 -35.59
CA PRO A 19 10.14 -24.69 -34.89
C PRO A 19 8.76 -25.09 -35.42
N GLY A 20 7.83 -25.40 -34.50
CA GLY A 20 6.54 -26.01 -34.84
C GLY A 20 6.58 -27.55 -34.95
N GLY A 21 7.76 -28.16 -34.87
CA GLY A 21 7.92 -29.61 -34.77
C GLY A 21 7.45 -30.39 -36.00
N PRO A 22 7.18 -31.70 -35.86
CA PRO A 22 6.88 -32.57 -36.99
C PRO A 22 5.60 -32.18 -37.73
N GLU A 23 4.62 -31.59 -37.03
CA GLU A 23 3.37 -31.09 -37.63
C GLU A 23 3.64 -29.95 -38.63
N ALA A 24 4.53 -29.01 -38.29
CA ALA A 24 4.93 -27.93 -39.20
C ALA A 24 5.81 -28.45 -40.35
N PHE A 25 6.70 -29.40 -40.08
CA PHE A 25 7.51 -30.04 -41.12
C PHE A 25 6.67 -30.85 -42.11
N GLU A 26 5.65 -31.58 -41.67
CA GLU A 26 4.75 -32.33 -42.56
C GLU A 26 4.02 -31.40 -43.54
N LEU A 27 3.56 -30.24 -43.08
CA LEU A 27 2.92 -29.23 -43.92
C LEU A 27 3.91 -28.58 -44.89
N ALA A 28 5.14 -28.28 -44.46
CA ALA A 28 6.20 -27.77 -45.34
C ALA A 28 6.61 -28.81 -46.40
N ALA A 29 6.74 -30.08 -46.03
CA ALA A 29 7.04 -31.17 -46.96
C ALA A 29 5.91 -31.39 -47.97
N LYS A 30 4.64 -31.36 -47.54
CA LYS A 30 3.48 -31.40 -48.44
C LYS A 30 3.52 -30.29 -49.48
N PHE A 31 3.85 -29.07 -49.06
CA PHE A 31 4.03 -27.93 -49.97
C PHE A 31 5.12 -28.22 -51.02
N CYS A 32 6.29 -28.71 -50.63
CA CYS A 32 7.38 -29.06 -51.54
C CYS A 32 7.01 -30.18 -52.54
N TYR A 33 6.08 -31.07 -52.19
CA TYR A 33 5.54 -32.10 -53.09
C TYR A 33 4.33 -31.63 -53.92
N GLY A 34 4.01 -30.33 -53.93
CA GLY A 34 2.88 -29.77 -54.68
C GLY A 34 1.50 -30.13 -54.12
N ILE A 35 1.44 -30.68 -52.90
CA ILE A 35 0.19 -31.02 -52.21
C ILE A 35 -0.38 -29.74 -51.59
N ALA A 36 -1.68 -29.49 -51.76
CA ALA A 36 -2.36 -28.34 -51.16
C ALA A 36 -2.26 -28.36 -49.63
N VAL A 37 -1.97 -27.20 -49.03
CA VAL A 37 -1.78 -27.01 -47.59
C VAL A 37 -2.80 -26.00 -47.06
N ASP A 38 -3.70 -26.46 -46.21
CA ASP A 38 -4.70 -25.60 -45.57
C ASP A 38 -4.07 -24.72 -44.48
N LEU A 39 -3.97 -23.43 -44.75
CA LEU A 39 -3.50 -22.43 -43.79
C LEU A 39 -4.61 -22.09 -42.79
N THR A 40 -4.33 -22.19 -41.50
CA THR A 40 -5.28 -21.96 -40.41
C THR A 40 -4.62 -21.22 -39.25
N ALA A 41 -5.41 -20.53 -38.43
CA ALA A 41 -4.92 -19.85 -37.23
C ALA A 41 -4.31 -20.79 -36.16
N ALA A 42 -4.45 -22.12 -36.31
CA ALA A 42 -3.82 -23.11 -35.44
C ALA A 42 -2.41 -23.52 -35.92
N ASN A 43 -2.18 -23.66 -37.23
CA ASN A 43 -0.91 -24.14 -37.79
C ASN A 43 0.03 -23.01 -38.29
N ILE A 44 -0.52 -21.84 -38.63
CA ILE A 44 0.19 -20.78 -39.36
C ILE A 44 1.46 -20.26 -38.66
N SER A 45 1.46 -20.17 -37.34
CA SER A 45 2.61 -19.67 -36.57
C SER A 45 3.80 -20.64 -36.66
N GLY A 46 3.56 -21.93 -36.39
CA GLY A 46 4.55 -22.98 -36.53
C GLY A 46 5.03 -23.10 -37.97
N LEU A 47 4.12 -23.07 -38.94
CA LEU A 47 4.46 -23.19 -40.35
C LEU A 47 5.26 -21.98 -40.88
N ARG A 48 4.93 -20.75 -40.46
CA ARG A 48 5.72 -19.55 -40.79
C ARG A 48 7.13 -19.62 -40.20
N CYS A 49 7.29 -20.15 -38.99
CA CYS A 49 8.60 -20.36 -38.37
C CYS A 49 9.40 -21.48 -39.05
N ALA A 50 8.75 -22.61 -39.39
CA ALA A 50 9.38 -23.72 -40.10
C ALA A 50 9.82 -23.30 -41.51
N ALA A 51 9.00 -22.52 -42.22
CA ALA A 51 9.35 -21.98 -43.54
C ALA A 51 10.58 -21.05 -43.50
N GLU A 52 10.75 -20.26 -42.42
CA GLU A 52 11.97 -19.47 -42.19
C GLU A 52 13.19 -20.37 -41.95
N TYR A 53 13.07 -21.35 -41.04
CA TYR A 53 14.13 -22.30 -40.69
C TYR A 53 14.58 -23.18 -41.86
N LEU A 54 13.67 -23.47 -42.79
CA LEU A 54 13.91 -24.23 -44.00
C LEU A 54 14.27 -23.35 -45.22
N GLU A 55 14.49 -22.06 -45.03
CA GLU A 55 14.96 -21.12 -46.07
C GLU A 55 14.01 -21.07 -47.30
N MET A 56 12.69 -21.20 -47.08
CA MET A 56 11.67 -21.33 -48.13
C MET A 56 11.25 -19.97 -48.73
N THR A 57 12.24 -19.24 -49.26
CA THR A 57 12.12 -17.88 -49.80
C THR A 57 11.65 -17.87 -51.27
N GLU A 58 11.23 -16.70 -51.75
CA GLU A 58 10.82 -16.51 -53.14
C GLU A 58 12.00 -16.48 -54.15
N ASP A 59 13.24 -16.52 -53.66
CA ASP A 59 14.44 -16.66 -54.49
C ASP A 59 14.52 -18.03 -55.20
N LEU A 60 13.74 -19.01 -54.72
CA LEU A 60 13.64 -20.36 -55.28
C LEU A 60 12.42 -20.54 -56.21
N GLU A 61 11.26 -19.98 -55.83
CA GLU A 61 10.00 -20.08 -56.56
C GLU A 61 9.05 -18.93 -56.16
N GLU A 62 8.35 -18.32 -57.12
CA GLU A 62 7.41 -17.22 -56.85
C GLU A 62 6.25 -17.69 -55.96
N GLY A 63 5.96 -16.95 -54.89
CA GLY A 63 4.95 -17.34 -53.91
C GLY A 63 5.33 -18.58 -53.10
N ASN A 64 6.61 -18.77 -52.74
CA ASN A 64 7.04 -19.84 -51.84
C ASN A 64 6.35 -19.74 -50.44
N LEU A 65 6.57 -20.73 -49.58
CA LEU A 65 5.83 -20.91 -48.33
C LEU A 65 5.99 -19.73 -47.34
N ILE A 66 7.14 -19.05 -47.31
CA ILE A 66 7.31 -17.82 -46.52
C ILE A 66 6.29 -16.75 -46.96
N PHE A 67 6.19 -16.46 -48.26
CA PHE A 67 5.26 -15.46 -48.78
C PHE A 67 3.80 -15.85 -48.51
N LYS A 68 3.41 -17.10 -48.82
CA LYS A 68 2.04 -17.59 -48.61
C LYS A 68 1.63 -17.55 -47.13
N THR A 69 2.52 -17.92 -46.21
CA THR A 69 2.23 -17.86 -44.77
C THR A 69 2.22 -16.42 -44.23
N GLU A 70 3.10 -15.55 -44.73
CA GLU A 70 3.16 -14.14 -44.32
C GLU A 70 1.95 -13.33 -44.83
N ALA A 71 1.46 -13.61 -46.04
CA ALA A 71 0.22 -13.07 -46.57
C ALA A 71 -1.00 -13.53 -45.73
N PHE A 72 -1.09 -14.81 -45.37
CA PHE A 72 -2.18 -15.32 -44.53
C PHE A 72 -2.18 -14.68 -43.13
N LEU A 73 -1.00 -14.55 -42.50
CA LEU A 73 -0.87 -13.79 -41.26
C LEU A 73 -1.39 -12.36 -41.43
N SER A 74 -0.86 -11.65 -42.42
CA SER A 74 -1.10 -10.21 -42.59
C SER A 74 -2.54 -9.85 -42.99
N TYR A 75 -3.17 -10.64 -43.87
CA TYR A 75 -4.51 -10.34 -44.40
C TYR A 75 -5.65 -11.10 -43.71
N VAL A 76 -5.42 -12.32 -43.20
CA VAL A 76 -6.47 -13.12 -42.54
C VAL A 76 -6.38 -13.01 -41.02
N VAL A 77 -5.25 -13.41 -40.42
CA VAL A 77 -5.09 -13.47 -38.95
C VAL A 77 -5.18 -12.09 -38.32
N LEU A 78 -4.43 -11.10 -38.84
CA LEU A 78 -4.44 -9.74 -38.29
C LEU A 78 -5.74 -8.97 -38.60
N SER A 79 -6.59 -9.46 -39.51
CA SER A 79 -7.96 -8.94 -39.70
C SER A 79 -8.95 -9.46 -38.65
N SER A 80 -8.75 -10.68 -38.15
CA SER A 80 -9.69 -11.36 -37.26
C SER A 80 -9.33 -11.27 -35.77
N TRP A 81 -10.35 -11.10 -34.92
CA TRP A 81 -10.19 -11.09 -33.45
C TRP A 81 -9.79 -12.47 -32.92
N ARG A 82 -10.58 -13.51 -33.25
CA ARG A 82 -10.38 -14.87 -32.74
C ARG A 82 -9.03 -15.43 -33.19
N ASP A 83 -8.68 -15.21 -34.46
CA ASP A 83 -7.48 -15.79 -35.05
C ASP A 83 -6.20 -15.12 -34.54
N SER A 84 -6.19 -13.80 -34.32
CA SER A 84 -5.07 -13.12 -33.66
C SER A 84 -4.81 -13.65 -32.25
N ILE A 85 -5.87 -14.02 -31.49
CA ILE A 85 -5.73 -14.62 -30.15
C ILE A 85 -5.28 -16.09 -30.22
N LEU A 86 -5.83 -16.87 -31.16
CA LEU A 86 -5.45 -18.27 -31.35
C LEU A 86 -3.98 -18.40 -31.81
N VAL A 87 -3.54 -17.52 -32.70
CA VAL A 87 -2.13 -17.44 -33.13
C VAL A 87 -1.22 -17.07 -31.96
N LEU A 88 -1.57 -16.08 -31.12
CA LEU A 88 -0.81 -15.83 -29.88
C LEU A 88 -0.70 -17.08 -29.00
N LYS A 89 -1.78 -17.83 -28.81
CA LYS A 89 -1.77 -19.05 -28.01
C LYS A 89 -0.90 -20.16 -28.62
N SER A 90 -0.83 -20.26 -29.96
CA SER A 90 0.07 -21.22 -30.63
C SER A 90 1.55 -20.84 -30.54
N CYS A 91 1.88 -19.54 -30.46
CA CYS A 91 3.26 -19.06 -30.31
C CYS A 91 3.94 -19.45 -28.99
N GLU A 92 3.19 -19.98 -28.01
CA GLU A 92 3.70 -20.33 -26.68
C GLU A 92 4.82 -21.38 -26.66
N LYS A 93 4.99 -22.14 -27.75
CA LYS A 93 6.08 -23.12 -27.94
C LYS A 93 7.07 -22.74 -29.04
N LEU A 94 7.01 -21.51 -29.56
CA LEU A 94 7.74 -21.07 -30.76
C LEU A 94 8.79 -19.97 -30.47
N SER A 95 9.21 -19.81 -29.21
CA SER A 95 10.31 -18.90 -28.86
C SER A 95 11.66 -19.52 -29.27
N PRO A 96 12.62 -18.74 -29.84
CA PRO A 96 12.56 -17.30 -30.12
C PRO A 96 11.91 -16.93 -31.47
N TRP A 97 11.69 -17.89 -32.36
CA TRP A 97 11.25 -17.68 -33.75
C TRP A 97 10.02 -16.77 -33.90
N ALA A 98 8.96 -17.01 -33.14
CA ALA A 98 7.73 -16.21 -33.20
C ALA A 98 7.88 -14.78 -32.64
N GLU A 99 8.94 -14.50 -31.87
CA GLU A 99 9.32 -13.15 -31.45
C GLU A 99 10.16 -12.46 -32.51
N ASN A 100 11.19 -13.13 -33.04
CA ASN A 100 12.05 -12.62 -34.11
C ASN A 100 11.21 -12.19 -35.34
N LEU A 101 10.32 -13.08 -35.81
CA LEU A 101 9.39 -12.85 -36.92
C LEU A 101 8.22 -11.88 -36.59
N GLN A 102 8.27 -11.23 -35.43
CA GLN A 102 7.31 -10.25 -34.93
C GLN A 102 5.85 -10.75 -34.87
N ILE A 103 5.60 -12.07 -34.94
CA ILE A 103 4.25 -12.65 -34.98
C ILE A 103 3.51 -12.29 -33.69
N VAL A 104 4.16 -12.50 -32.53
CA VAL A 104 3.62 -12.17 -31.21
C VAL A 104 3.30 -10.67 -31.10
N ARG A 105 4.20 -9.81 -31.60
CA ARG A 105 4.01 -8.35 -31.58
C ARG A 105 2.83 -7.93 -32.46
N ARG A 106 2.79 -8.35 -33.73
CA ARG A 106 1.74 -7.98 -34.69
C ARG A 106 0.36 -8.45 -34.22
N CYS A 107 0.25 -9.66 -33.68
CA CYS A 107 -1.01 -10.15 -33.12
C CYS A 107 -1.44 -9.35 -31.88
N SER A 108 -0.50 -8.99 -31.00
CA SER A 108 -0.78 -8.11 -29.85
C SER A 108 -1.25 -6.71 -30.26
N GLU A 109 -0.62 -6.10 -31.27
CA GLU A 109 -1.04 -4.81 -31.83
C GLU A 109 -2.40 -4.89 -32.56
N SER A 110 -2.67 -5.99 -33.28
CA SER A 110 -3.97 -6.30 -33.90
C SER A 110 -5.11 -6.38 -32.88
N ILE A 111 -4.87 -7.09 -31.77
CA ILE A 111 -5.81 -7.22 -30.65
C ILE A 111 -6.01 -5.86 -29.99
N ALA A 112 -4.94 -5.10 -29.71
CA ALA A 112 -5.05 -3.79 -29.09
C ALA A 112 -5.84 -2.79 -29.96
N TRP A 113 -5.62 -2.77 -31.27
CA TRP A 113 -6.41 -1.96 -32.19
C TRP A 113 -7.91 -2.33 -32.17
N LYS A 114 -8.25 -3.62 -32.09
CA LYS A 114 -9.65 -4.09 -32.04
C LYS A 114 -10.30 -3.83 -30.67
N ALA A 115 -9.56 -3.99 -29.57
CA ALA A 115 -10.02 -3.69 -28.21
C ALA A 115 -10.33 -2.20 -28.03
N CYS A 116 -9.50 -1.30 -28.59
CA CYS A 116 -9.71 0.14 -28.55
C CYS A 116 -10.62 0.68 -29.66
N ALA A 117 -11.12 -0.15 -30.58
CA ALA A 117 -12.01 0.28 -31.65
C ALA A 117 -13.39 0.67 -31.10
N ASN A 118 -14.02 1.69 -31.69
CA ASN A 118 -15.37 2.12 -31.33
C ASN A 118 -16.38 0.98 -31.58
N PRO A 119 -17.14 0.52 -30.57
CA PRO A 119 -18.09 -0.59 -30.73
C PRO A 119 -19.11 -0.42 -31.85
N LYS A 120 -19.41 0.83 -32.25
CA LYS A 120 -20.32 1.17 -33.36
C LYS A 120 -19.79 0.76 -34.74
N GLY A 121 -18.49 0.44 -34.86
CA GLY A 121 -17.86 -0.05 -36.10
C GLY A 121 -17.63 -1.56 -36.15
N ILE A 122 -18.01 -2.32 -35.12
CA ILE A 122 -17.76 -3.76 -35.04
C ILE A 122 -18.73 -4.52 -35.97
N ARG A 123 -18.20 -5.04 -37.10
CA ARG A 123 -18.92 -5.93 -38.02
C ARG A 123 -18.65 -7.42 -37.79
N TRP A 124 -17.70 -7.77 -36.91
CA TRP A 124 -17.32 -9.16 -36.60
C TRP A 124 -18.11 -9.70 -35.40
N ALA A 125 -18.46 -10.98 -35.43
CA ALA A 125 -19.38 -11.58 -34.47
C ALA A 125 -18.78 -11.67 -33.05
N TYR A 126 -19.31 -10.86 -32.14
CA TYR A 126 -18.98 -10.86 -30.71
C TYR A 126 -19.07 -12.28 -30.11
N THR A 127 -18.07 -12.66 -29.33
CA THR A 127 -17.95 -13.91 -28.56
C THR A 127 -18.93 -14.02 -27.37
N GLY A 128 -19.58 -12.92 -27.00
CA GLY A 128 -20.42 -12.83 -25.82
C GLY A 128 -21.52 -13.88 -25.74
N LYS A 129 -21.69 -14.44 -24.54
CA LYS A 129 -22.80 -15.32 -24.18
C LYS A 129 -24.13 -14.64 -24.56
N PRO A 130 -25.06 -15.32 -25.26
CA PRO A 130 -26.35 -14.73 -25.57
C PRO A 130 -27.06 -14.34 -24.26
N PRO A 131 -27.80 -13.23 -24.23
CA PRO A 131 -28.66 -12.93 -23.09
C PRO A 131 -29.62 -14.10 -22.86
N LYS A 132 -29.86 -14.46 -21.59
CA LYS A 132 -30.83 -15.50 -21.21
C LYS A 132 -32.27 -14.99 -21.41
N VAL A 133 -32.64 -14.79 -22.68
CA VAL A 133 -34.00 -14.48 -23.09
C VAL A 133 -34.79 -15.78 -23.06
N SER A 134 -35.73 -15.88 -22.14
CA SER A 134 -36.72 -16.96 -22.10
C SER A 134 -37.43 -17.07 -23.45
N SER A 135 -37.74 -18.30 -23.88
CA SER A 135 -38.16 -18.69 -25.24
C SER A 135 -38.97 -17.64 -26.02
N PRO A 136 -38.61 -17.33 -27.28
CA PRO A 136 -39.32 -16.33 -28.08
C PRO A 136 -40.76 -16.78 -28.37
N LYS A 137 -41.73 -16.08 -27.79
CA LYS A 137 -43.16 -16.28 -28.09
C LYS A 137 -43.43 -15.80 -29.52
N TRP A 138 -43.80 -16.72 -30.42
CA TRP A 138 -44.22 -16.39 -31.78
C TRP A 138 -45.57 -15.66 -31.78
N SER A 139 -45.55 -14.33 -31.70
CA SER A 139 -46.67 -13.43 -32.05
C SER A 139 -46.21 -11.97 -32.07
N GLU A 140 -45.65 -11.51 -33.19
CA GLU A 140 -46.05 -10.26 -33.89
C GLU A 140 -45.13 -10.02 -35.09
N MET A 141 -45.67 -10.24 -36.29
CA MET A 141 -44.98 -9.97 -37.56
C MET A 141 -45.33 -8.56 -38.02
N LYS A 142 -44.63 -7.54 -37.50
CA LYS A 142 -44.61 -6.20 -38.09
C LYS A 142 -43.20 -5.63 -38.22
N GLU A 143 -42.86 -5.35 -39.46
CA GLU A 143 -41.57 -4.89 -39.93
C GLU A 143 -41.31 -3.44 -39.46
N SER A 144 -40.17 -3.22 -38.80
CA SER A 144 -39.69 -1.88 -38.45
C SER A 144 -38.15 -1.86 -38.41
N SER A 145 -37.58 -0.72 -38.81
CA SER A 145 -36.21 -0.62 -39.32
C SER A 145 -35.10 -1.02 -38.33
N PRO A 146 -33.94 -1.52 -38.80
CA PRO A 146 -32.83 -1.99 -37.97
C PRO A 146 -32.07 -0.85 -37.27
N SER A 147 -32.69 -0.24 -36.25
CA SER A 147 -32.28 1.06 -35.70
C SER A 147 -32.33 1.17 -34.17
N ARG A 148 -31.50 0.36 -33.47
CA ARG A 148 -30.76 0.75 -32.25
C ARG A 148 -29.78 -0.37 -31.86
N GLY A 149 -28.49 -0.13 -32.07
CA GLY A 149 -27.46 -1.15 -31.90
C GLY A 149 -27.23 -1.54 -30.44
N HIS A 150 -27.17 -2.85 -30.19
CA HIS A 150 -26.57 -3.39 -28.97
C HIS A 150 -25.07 -3.07 -29.00
N GLN A 151 -24.63 -2.05 -28.24
CA GLN A 151 -23.21 -1.78 -28.07
C GLN A 151 -22.59 -2.91 -27.24
N ALA A 152 -21.47 -3.48 -27.71
CA ALA A 152 -20.71 -4.45 -26.93
C ALA A 152 -20.29 -3.79 -25.59
N PRO A 153 -20.45 -4.48 -24.44
CA PRO A 153 -20.14 -3.89 -23.14
C PRO A 153 -18.63 -3.60 -23.02
N PRO A 154 -18.18 -2.62 -22.21
CA PRO A 154 -16.76 -2.23 -22.18
C PRO A 154 -15.76 -3.36 -21.86
N ASN A 155 -16.23 -4.40 -21.16
CA ASN A 155 -15.49 -5.60 -20.76
C ASN A 155 -15.55 -6.75 -21.78
N TRP A 156 -16.11 -6.54 -22.98
CA TRP A 156 -16.41 -7.59 -23.96
C TRP A 156 -15.22 -8.50 -24.32
N TRP A 157 -13.99 -7.98 -24.23
CA TRP A 157 -12.75 -8.66 -24.62
C TRP A 157 -12.02 -9.38 -23.46
N PHE A 158 -12.43 -9.16 -22.21
CA PHE A 158 -11.65 -9.60 -21.05
C PHE A 158 -11.54 -11.13 -20.96
N GLU A 159 -12.62 -11.86 -21.22
CA GLU A 159 -12.66 -13.34 -21.12
C GLU A 159 -11.78 -14.01 -22.19
N ASP A 160 -11.83 -13.49 -23.44
CA ASP A 160 -11.05 -13.95 -24.58
C ASP A 160 -9.54 -13.72 -24.38
N VAL A 161 -9.14 -12.50 -24.01
CA VAL A 161 -7.72 -12.17 -23.78
C VAL A 161 -7.17 -12.90 -22.54
N SER A 162 -8.02 -13.19 -21.55
CA SER A 162 -7.62 -13.94 -20.35
C SER A 162 -7.39 -15.45 -20.58
N ILE A 163 -7.46 -15.97 -21.80
CA ILE A 163 -7.04 -17.36 -22.10
C ILE A 163 -5.53 -17.52 -22.30
N LEU A 164 -4.80 -16.41 -22.49
CA LEU A 164 -3.38 -16.38 -22.79
C LEU A 164 -2.51 -16.62 -21.54
N ARG A 165 -1.32 -17.20 -21.71
CA ARG A 165 -0.25 -17.16 -20.68
C ARG A 165 0.16 -15.71 -20.37
N ILE A 166 0.77 -15.52 -19.20
CA ILE A 166 1.03 -14.21 -18.61
C ILE A 166 1.92 -13.29 -19.48
N ASP A 167 2.91 -13.85 -20.16
CA ASP A 167 3.81 -13.16 -21.09
C ASP A 167 3.06 -12.58 -22.31
N HIS A 168 2.15 -13.36 -22.89
CA HIS A 168 1.28 -12.90 -23.97
C HIS A 168 0.20 -11.92 -23.46
N PHE A 169 -0.36 -12.15 -22.27
CA PHE A 169 -1.30 -11.23 -21.63
C PHE A 169 -0.68 -9.86 -21.35
N VAL A 170 0.54 -9.82 -20.78
CA VAL A 170 1.32 -8.60 -20.53
C VAL A 170 1.55 -7.82 -21.84
N ARG A 171 1.92 -8.50 -22.93
CA ARG A 171 2.15 -7.87 -24.24
C ARG A 171 0.86 -7.28 -24.82
N VAL A 172 -0.25 -8.00 -24.76
CA VAL A 172 -1.57 -7.52 -25.20
C VAL A 172 -2.04 -6.33 -24.36
N VAL A 173 -2.00 -6.42 -23.02
CA VAL A 173 -2.44 -5.33 -22.13
C VAL A 173 -1.54 -4.10 -22.26
N THR A 174 -0.23 -4.27 -22.44
CA THR A 174 0.70 -3.17 -22.71
C THR A 174 0.38 -2.49 -24.05
N ALA A 175 0.08 -3.26 -25.10
CA ALA A 175 -0.34 -2.68 -26.38
C ALA A 175 -1.68 -1.92 -26.25
N ILE A 176 -2.66 -2.46 -25.51
CA ILE A 176 -3.95 -1.80 -25.20
C ILE A 176 -3.74 -0.48 -24.44
N LYS A 177 -2.82 -0.46 -23.47
CA LYS A 177 -2.39 0.73 -22.70
C LYS A 177 -1.77 1.80 -23.61
N VAL A 178 -0.89 1.39 -24.52
CA VAL A 178 -0.27 2.29 -25.53
C VAL A 178 -1.29 2.82 -26.55
N LYS A 179 -2.37 2.09 -26.83
CA LYS A 179 -3.50 2.55 -27.66
C LYS A 179 -4.48 3.49 -26.93
N GLY A 180 -4.18 3.90 -25.69
CA GLY A 180 -4.99 4.88 -24.96
C GLY A 180 -6.31 4.34 -24.39
N MET A 181 -6.42 3.03 -24.15
CA MET A 181 -7.54 2.47 -23.38
C MET A 181 -7.61 3.08 -21.98
N ARG A 182 -8.82 3.27 -21.46
CA ARG A 182 -9.02 3.84 -20.11
C ARG A 182 -8.42 2.94 -19.04
N PHE A 183 -7.79 3.54 -18.02
CA PHE A 183 -7.01 2.80 -17.02
C PHE A 183 -7.87 1.90 -16.13
N GLU A 184 -9.14 2.25 -15.88
CA GLU A 184 -10.09 1.44 -15.13
C GLU A 184 -10.41 0.14 -15.88
N LEU A 185 -10.60 0.19 -17.20
CA LEU A 185 -10.85 -1.00 -18.03
C LEU A 185 -9.60 -1.90 -18.14
N ILE A 186 -8.41 -1.31 -18.13
CA ILE A 186 -7.14 -2.07 -18.04
C ILE A 186 -7.06 -2.77 -16.68
N GLY A 187 -7.42 -2.09 -15.60
CA GLY A 187 -7.41 -2.64 -14.26
C GLY A 187 -8.46 -3.73 -14.03
N GLU A 188 -9.70 -3.54 -14.50
CA GLU A 188 -10.74 -4.58 -14.47
C GLU A 188 -10.29 -5.85 -15.24
N ALA A 189 -9.68 -5.70 -16.42
CA ALA A 189 -9.13 -6.82 -17.18
C ALA A 189 -8.01 -7.55 -16.42
N ILE A 190 -7.12 -6.82 -15.74
CA ILE A 190 -6.08 -7.37 -14.86
C ILE A 190 -6.70 -8.10 -13.66
N MET A 191 -7.73 -7.52 -13.02
CA MET A 191 -8.44 -8.15 -11.91
C MET A 191 -9.15 -9.44 -12.35
N GLN A 192 -9.77 -9.47 -13.54
CA GLN A 192 -10.36 -10.69 -14.09
C GLN A 192 -9.31 -11.75 -14.41
N TYR A 193 -8.17 -11.37 -14.99
CA TYR A 193 -7.05 -12.29 -15.24
C TYR A 193 -6.53 -12.89 -13.93
N ALA A 194 -6.24 -12.03 -12.95
CA ALA A 194 -5.77 -12.43 -11.64
C ALA A 194 -6.76 -13.40 -10.96
N THR A 195 -8.05 -13.07 -10.96
CA THR A 195 -9.13 -13.92 -10.42
C THR A 195 -9.19 -15.31 -11.08
N LYS A 196 -8.87 -15.39 -12.37
CA LYS A 196 -8.86 -16.65 -13.15
C LYS A 196 -7.62 -17.51 -12.89
N TRP A 197 -6.45 -16.90 -12.70
CA TRP A 197 -5.16 -17.60 -12.64
C TRP A 197 -4.54 -17.70 -11.23
N LEU A 198 -5.03 -16.92 -10.25
CA LEU A 198 -4.55 -16.91 -8.86
C LEU A 198 -5.69 -17.30 -7.89
N PRO A 199 -5.94 -18.60 -7.67
CA PRO A 199 -7.09 -19.08 -6.89
C PRO A 199 -7.11 -18.66 -5.41
N GLY A 200 -6.04 -18.05 -4.90
CA GLY A 200 -5.97 -17.47 -3.56
C GLY A 200 -6.74 -16.15 -3.39
N LEU A 201 -7.03 -15.40 -4.47
CA LEU A 201 -7.64 -14.06 -4.38
C LEU A 201 -9.11 -14.05 -3.96
N ILE A 202 -9.82 -15.16 -4.18
CA ILE A 202 -11.27 -15.28 -3.97
C ILE A 202 -11.58 -15.82 -2.55
N ARG A 203 -10.62 -16.48 -1.88
CA ARG A 203 -10.88 -17.14 -0.61
C ARG A 203 -10.81 -16.16 0.56
N ASP A 204 -11.94 -15.50 0.83
CA ASP A 204 -12.14 -14.69 2.03
C ASP A 204 -11.77 -15.50 3.28
N GLY A 205 -10.96 -14.89 4.15
CA GLY A 205 -10.28 -15.58 5.23
C GLY A 205 -11.07 -15.61 6.53
N VAL A 206 -11.89 -16.65 6.74
CA VAL A 206 -12.42 -17.00 8.05
C VAL A 206 -11.91 -18.38 8.45
N GLY A 207 -11.37 -18.50 9.67
CA GLY A 207 -11.09 -19.79 10.33
C GLY A 207 -9.94 -20.61 9.74
N ALA A 208 -8.75 -20.47 10.33
CA ALA A 208 -7.90 -21.64 10.56
C ALA A 208 -8.24 -22.15 11.96
N GLY A 209 -8.97 -23.26 12.05
CA GLY A 209 -9.48 -23.75 13.32
C GLY A 209 -10.23 -25.07 13.24
N ASP A 210 -9.61 -26.07 13.86
CA ASP A 210 -10.15 -27.33 14.39
C ASP A 210 -10.24 -28.58 13.49
N GLU A 211 -10.05 -29.74 14.12
CA GLU A 211 -10.01 -31.07 13.51
C GLU A 211 -11.23 -31.93 13.88
N GLY A 212 -11.61 -32.83 12.97
CA GLY A 212 -12.15 -34.14 13.34
C GLY A 212 -13.58 -34.22 13.92
N SER A 213 -14.54 -34.57 13.06
CA SER A 213 -15.48 -35.68 13.34
C SER A 213 -16.20 -36.15 12.06
N ASN A 214 -16.80 -37.34 12.11
CA ASN A 214 -17.22 -38.11 10.93
C ASN A 214 -18.74 -38.45 10.94
N SER A 215 -19.26 -38.77 9.74
CA SER A 215 -20.57 -39.37 9.45
C SER A 215 -21.82 -38.48 9.51
N GLY A 216 -22.74 -38.64 8.54
CA GLY A 216 -24.01 -37.91 8.47
C GLY A 216 -24.60 -37.77 7.05
N ASN A 217 -24.95 -38.88 6.41
CA ASN A 217 -25.40 -38.90 5.01
C ASN A 217 -26.90 -38.55 4.85
N ASN A 218 -27.27 -37.57 4.00
CA ASN A 218 -28.17 -37.82 2.83
C ASN A 218 -28.51 -36.60 1.94
N HIS A 219 -29.06 -36.91 0.75
CA HIS A 219 -29.28 -36.01 -0.40
C HIS A 219 -30.51 -35.08 -0.35
N SER A 220 -30.38 -33.88 -0.95
CA SER A 220 -31.15 -33.47 -2.16
C SER A 220 -30.56 -32.18 -2.78
N SER A 221 -29.54 -32.26 -3.65
CA SER A 221 -29.67 -32.37 -5.12
C SER A 221 -29.95 -31.07 -5.89
N ARG A 222 -28.90 -30.36 -6.36
CA ARG A 222 -28.97 -29.42 -7.49
C ARG A 222 -27.64 -29.22 -8.23
N GLY A 223 -27.16 -30.27 -8.89
CA GLY A 223 -26.13 -30.14 -9.95
C GLY A 223 -26.73 -29.59 -11.26
N SER A 224 -25.98 -29.42 -12.36
CA SER A 224 -24.53 -29.52 -12.54
C SER A 224 -24.14 -28.75 -13.81
N ALA A 225 -22.91 -28.24 -13.89
CA ALA A 225 -22.30 -27.74 -15.13
C ALA A 225 -20.79 -28.02 -15.14
N SER A 226 -20.41 -29.27 -14.87
CA SER A 226 -19.02 -29.73 -15.00
C SER A 226 -18.55 -29.65 -16.46
N TRP A 227 -17.48 -28.90 -16.72
CA TRP A 227 -16.75 -28.94 -17.99
C TRP A 227 -15.37 -29.58 -17.73
N LYS A 228 -15.10 -30.69 -18.41
CA LYS A 228 -13.93 -31.56 -18.23
C LYS A 228 -13.20 -31.64 -19.58
N GLY A 229 -11.95 -31.19 -19.67
CA GLY A 229 -11.22 -31.24 -20.94
C GLY A 229 -9.82 -30.63 -20.95
N GLY A 230 -8.80 -31.49 -20.73
CA GLY A 230 -7.37 -31.17 -20.94
C GLY A 230 -6.73 -30.27 -19.88
N LEU A 231 -5.48 -30.51 -19.44
CA LEU A 231 -4.59 -31.66 -19.63
C LEU A 231 -3.85 -31.87 -18.30
N HIS A 232 -4.19 -32.91 -17.55
CA HIS A 232 -3.52 -33.23 -16.28
C HIS A 232 -2.56 -34.40 -16.51
N MET A 233 -1.28 -34.10 -16.73
CA MET A 233 -0.24 -35.14 -16.79
C MET A 233 -0.07 -35.72 -15.38
N ILE A 234 -0.56 -36.94 -15.17
CA ILE A 234 -0.24 -37.74 -13.98
C ILE A 234 1.09 -38.45 -14.24
N VAL A 235 2.18 -37.70 -14.11
CA VAL A 235 3.52 -38.27 -13.90
C VAL A 235 3.71 -38.39 -12.40
N ALA A 236 4.26 -39.52 -11.93
CA ALA A 236 4.49 -39.80 -10.51
C ALA A 236 5.69 -39.02 -9.95
N GLY A 237 5.59 -37.69 -9.93
CA GLY A 237 6.54 -36.80 -9.24
C GLY A 237 6.18 -36.65 -7.75
N THR A 238 7.18 -36.36 -6.92
CA THR A 238 6.98 -36.14 -5.49
C THR A 238 6.12 -34.91 -5.22
N LYS A 239 5.17 -35.04 -4.29
CA LYS A 239 4.11 -34.06 -3.98
C LYS A 239 4.64 -32.65 -3.68
N ASP A 240 5.84 -32.55 -3.12
CA ASP A 240 6.47 -31.30 -2.74
C ASP A 240 6.98 -30.50 -3.95
N GLU A 241 7.60 -31.15 -4.95
CA GLU A 241 8.13 -30.45 -6.14
C GLU A 241 7.03 -29.72 -6.90
N LEU A 242 5.90 -30.39 -7.11
CA LEU A 242 4.72 -29.83 -7.81
C LEU A 242 4.21 -28.56 -7.13
N SER A 243 4.27 -28.49 -5.79
CA SER A 243 3.92 -27.29 -5.03
C SER A 243 4.91 -26.13 -5.26
N THR A 244 6.20 -26.42 -5.40
CA THR A 244 7.22 -25.39 -5.66
C THR A 244 7.16 -24.83 -7.08
N VAL A 245 6.80 -25.65 -8.07
CA VAL A 245 6.58 -25.18 -9.45
C VAL A 245 5.35 -24.27 -9.49
N GLN A 246 4.23 -24.71 -8.93
CA GLN A 246 3.02 -23.89 -8.87
C GLN A 246 3.24 -22.56 -8.12
N ALA A 247 4.05 -22.55 -7.06
CA ALA A 247 4.43 -21.33 -6.34
C ALA A 247 5.31 -20.38 -7.20
N LYS A 248 6.23 -20.91 -8.01
CA LYS A 248 7.03 -20.11 -8.95
C LYS A 248 6.16 -19.50 -10.06
N ASP A 249 5.23 -20.26 -10.62
CA ASP A 249 4.32 -19.78 -11.65
C ASP A 249 3.38 -18.69 -11.12
N GLN A 250 2.78 -18.91 -9.94
CA GLN A 250 1.96 -17.89 -9.25
C GLN A 250 2.77 -16.62 -8.94
N ARG A 251 4.02 -16.76 -8.50
CA ARG A 251 4.94 -15.62 -8.28
C ARG A 251 5.18 -14.86 -9.58
N MET A 252 5.53 -15.55 -10.68
CA MET A 252 5.76 -14.92 -11.99
C MET A 252 4.52 -14.16 -12.47
N ILE A 253 3.32 -14.72 -12.25
CA ILE A 253 2.05 -14.04 -12.55
C ILE A 253 1.92 -12.76 -11.70
N ILE A 254 2.11 -12.82 -10.38
CA ILE A 254 2.01 -11.63 -9.51
C ILE A 254 3.02 -10.54 -9.91
N GLU A 255 4.29 -10.91 -10.13
CA GLU A 255 5.36 -9.98 -10.52
C GLU A 255 5.02 -9.28 -11.85
N SER A 256 4.53 -10.05 -12.83
CA SER A 256 4.08 -9.54 -14.12
C SER A 256 2.87 -8.61 -13.99
N LEU A 257 1.85 -8.99 -13.20
CA LEU A 257 0.64 -8.18 -13.04
C LEU A 257 0.94 -6.83 -12.36
N ILE A 258 1.79 -6.80 -11.33
CA ILE A 258 2.22 -5.54 -10.67
C ILE A 258 2.86 -4.58 -11.68
N SER A 259 3.65 -5.09 -12.63
CA SER A 259 4.29 -4.24 -13.66
C SER A 259 3.33 -3.59 -14.67
N ILE A 260 2.18 -4.22 -14.97
CA ILE A 260 1.24 -3.71 -15.98
C ILE A 260 0.10 -2.86 -15.39
N ILE A 261 -0.26 -3.07 -14.11
CA ILE A 261 -1.27 -2.27 -13.40
C ILE A 261 -1.03 -0.76 -13.64
N PRO A 262 -2.06 0.02 -14.01
CA PRO A 262 -1.90 1.46 -14.22
C PRO A 262 -1.50 2.20 -12.92
N PRO A 263 -0.65 3.23 -13.00
CA PRO A 263 -0.24 4.01 -11.82
C PRO A 263 -1.33 4.97 -11.31
N GLN A 264 -2.46 5.09 -12.02
CA GLN A 264 -3.59 5.93 -11.60
C GLN A 264 -4.31 5.35 -10.37
N LYS A 265 -4.67 6.23 -9.44
CA LYS A 265 -5.64 5.95 -8.37
C LYS A 265 -6.96 5.42 -8.97
N ASP A 266 -7.62 4.53 -8.22
CA ASP A 266 -8.89 3.87 -8.58
C ASP A 266 -8.87 3.05 -9.89
N SER A 267 -7.69 2.79 -10.47
CA SER A 267 -7.54 1.89 -11.63
C SER A 267 -7.89 0.44 -11.30
N VAL A 268 -7.58 -0.01 -10.08
CA VAL A 268 -7.96 -1.30 -9.48
C VAL A 268 -8.33 -1.08 -8.02
N THR A 269 -9.26 -1.88 -7.50
CA THR A 269 -9.79 -1.72 -6.13
C THR A 269 -8.75 -1.95 -5.03
N CYS A 270 -8.83 -1.21 -3.93
CA CYS A 270 -7.92 -1.32 -2.78
C CYS A 270 -7.86 -2.74 -2.18
N SER A 271 -9.00 -3.42 -2.06
CA SER A 271 -9.07 -4.82 -1.58
C SER A 271 -8.33 -5.80 -2.51
N PHE A 272 -8.40 -5.62 -3.83
CA PHE A 272 -7.60 -6.39 -4.78
C PHE A 272 -6.10 -6.16 -4.58
N LEU A 273 -5.66 -4.91 -4.40
CA LEU A 273 -4.25 -4.60 -4.14
C LEU A 273 -3.76 -5.23 -2.83
N LEU A 274 -4.54 -5.16 -1.75
CA LEU A 274 -4.23 -5.78 -0.46
C LEU A 274 -4.18 -7.31 -0.52
N ARG A 275 -5.10 -7.95 -1.27
CA ARG A 275 -5.08 -9.41 -1.51
C ARG A 275 -3.88 -9.83 -2.37
N LEU A 276 -3.53 -9.05 -3.37
CA LEU A 276 -2.32 -9.24 -4.19
C LEU A 276 -1.05 -9.10 -3.34
N LEU A 277 -1.01 -8.12 -2.43
CA LEU A 277 0.08 -7.86 -1.50
C LEU A 277 0.26 -8.98 -0.47
N ARG A 278 -0.85 -9.50 0.07
CA ARG A 278 -0.86 -10.70 0.94
C ARG A 278 -0.23 -11.92 0.26
N MET A 279 -0.51 -12.13 -1.04
CA MET A 279 0.11 -13.22 -1.81
C MET A 279 1.56 -12.91 -2.22
N ALA A 280 1.89 -11.65 -2.51
CA ALA A 280 3.24 -11.22 -2.84
C ALA A 280 4.21 -11.48 -1.67
N ASN A 281 3.77 -11.17 -0.44
CA ASN A 281 4.53 -11.44 0.78
C ASN A 281 4.63 -12.96 1.06
N MET A 282 3.54 -13.71 0.86
CA MET A 282 3.50 -15.18 0.98
C MET A 282 4.50 -15.88 0.03
N LEU A 283 4.58 -15.42 -1.22
CA LEU A 283 5.43 -16.00 -2.28
C LEU A 283 6.80 -15.32 -2.42
N LYS A 284 7.13 -14.39 -1.51
CA LYS A 284 8.41 -13.67 -1.42
C LYS A 284 8.81 -12.99 -2.74
N VAL A 285 7.84 -12.30 -3.36
CA VAL A 285 8.00 -11.42 -4.53
C VAL A 285 9.12 -10.40 -4.32
N ALA A 286 9.76 -9.95 -5.41
CA ALA A 286 10.84 -8.96 -5.34
C ALA A 286 10.43 -7.68 -4.56
N PRO A 287 11.22 -7.24 -3.54
CA PRO A 287 10.81 -6.14 -2.66
C PRO A 287 10.44 -4.83 -3.36
N ALA A 288 11.07 -4.51 -4.49
CA ALA A 288 10.74 -3.31 -5.27
C ALA A 288 9.29 -3.32 -5.82
N LEU A 289 8.76 -4.50 -6.16
CA LEU A 289 7.37 -4.68 -6.61
C LEU A 289 6.39 -4.68 -5.42
N VAL A 290 6.82 -5.19 -4.26
CA VAL A 290 6.07 -5.08 -3.00
C VAL A 290 5.91 -3.62 -2.60
N THR A 291 6.99 -2.83 -2.57
CA THR A 291 6.93 -1.39 -2.24
C THR A 291 6.17 -0.56 -3.28
N GLU A 292 6.20 -0.93 -4.55
CA GLU A 292 5.35 -0.30 -5.57
C GLU A 292 3.85 -0.60 -5.35
N LEU A 293 3.52 -1.81 -4.90
CA LEU A 293 2.16 -2.21 -4.53
C LEU A 293 1.70 -1.51 -3.24
N GLU A 294 2.58 -1.37 -2.24
CA GLU A 294 2.34 -0.65 -0.99
C GLU A 294 2.02 0.84 -1.23
N LYS A 295 2.75 1.53 -2.12
CA LYS A 295 2.41 2.91 -2.54
C LYS A 295 1.02 3.01 -3.14
N ARG A 296 0.66 2.08 -4.04
CA ARG A 296 -0.64 2.06 -4.72
C ARG A 296 -1.81 1.75 -3.77
N VAL A 297 -1.57 0.98 -2.72
CA VAL A 297 -2.51 0.82 -1.60
C VAL A 297 -2.61 2.13 -0.81
N GLY A 298 -1.48 2.77 -0.48
CA GLY A 298 -1.44 4.06 0.22
C GLY A 298 -2.26 5.16 -0.48
N MET A 299 -2.23 5.20 -1.83
CA MET A 299 -3.02 6.14 -2.63
C MET A 299 -4.54 6.01 -2.47
N GLN A 300 -5.06 4.87 -2.01
CA GLN A 300 -6.51 4.60 -1.83
C GLN A 300 -6.81 3.89 -0.50
N PHE A 301 -5.99 4.14 0.52
CA PHE A 301 -6.07 3.47 1.82
C PHE A 301 -7.38 3.78 2.56
N GLU A 302 -8.03 4.90 2.24
CA GLU A 302 -9.35 5.28 2.76
C GLU A 302 -10.52 4.43 2.25
N GLN A 303 -10.25 3.46 1.37
CA GLN A 303 -11.19 2.48 0.81
C GLN A 303 -10.95 1.05 1.34
N ALA A 304 -9.92 0.84 2.15
CA ALA A 304 -9.56 -0.50 2.65
C ALA A 304 -10.53 -1.00 3.74
N SER A 305 -10.73 -2.32 3.79
CA SER A 305 -11.49 -2.97 4.87
C SER A 305 -10.56 -3.54 5.94
N LEU A 306 -11.04 -3.67 7.18
CA LEU A 306 -10.29 -4.33 8.26
C LEU A 306 -9.87 -5.76 7.87
N ALA A 307 -10.75 -6.52 7.20
CA ALA A 307 -10.45 -7.90 6.80
C ALA A 307 -9.34 -8.01 5.74
N ASP A 308 -9.20 -7.02 4.85
CA ASP A 308 -8.11 -6.98 3.87
C ASP A 308 -6.78 -6.48 4.50
N LEU A 309 -6.83 -5.75 5.64
CA LEU A 309 -5.65 -5.33 6.42
C LEU A 309 -5.04 -6.44 7.29
N LEU A 310 -5.79 -7.49 7.62
CA LEU A 310 -5.33 -8.61 8.46
C LEU A 310 -4.43 -9.59 7.68
N ILE A 311 -3.30 -9.06 7.19
CA ILE A 311 -2.27 -9.78 6.46
C ILE A 311 -1.39 -10.54 7.48
N PRO A 312 -1.32 -11.88 7.43
CA PRO A 312 -0.52 -12.65 8.39
C PRO A 312 0.98 -12.36 8.25
N SER A 313 1.71 -12.37 9.36
CA SER A 313 3.18 -12.36 9.29
C SER A 313 3.69 -13.71 8.81
N TYR A 314 4.46 -13.71 7.71
CA TYR A 314 5.15 -14.91 7.22
C TYR A 314 6.56 -15.10 7.85
N ASN A 315 6.96 -14.19 8.76
CA ASN A 315 8.16 -14.31 9.59
C ASN A 315 7.77 -14.94 10.93
N LYS A 316 8.15 -16.21 11.11
CA LYS A 316 7.58 -17.19 12.07
C LYS A 316 7.61 -16.88 13.58
N ILE A 317 8.05 -15.70 14.03
CA ILE A 317 8.47 -15.47 15.42
C ILE A 317 7.86 -14.22 16.09
N GLU A 318 7.51 -13.16 15.34
CA GLU A 318 7.13 -11.87 15.95
C GLU A 318 5.64 -11.74 16.30
N THR A 319 4.75 -11.69 15.31
CA THR A 319 3.32 -11.35 15.52
C THR A 319 2.41 -12.15 14.59
N LEU A 320 1.13 -12.28 14.95
CA LEU A 320 0.11 -12.93 14.11
C LEU A 320 -0.09 -12.20 12.77
N TYR A 321 -0.01 -10.87 12.80
CA TYR A 321 -0.20 -9.98 11.64
C TYR A 321 1.02 -9.10 11.38
N ASP A 322 1.21 -8.70 10.13
CA ASP A 322 2.30 -7.81 9.70
C ASP A 322 1.97 -6.34 10.04
N VAL A 323 2.31 -5.92 11.27
CA VAL A 323 2.05 -4.56 11.76
C VAL A 323 2.97 -3.54 11.08
N ASP A 324 4.21 -3.92 10.79
CA ASP A 324 5.20 -3.06 10.14
C ASP A 324 4.84 -2.80 8.66
N LEU A 325 4.09 -3.70 8.01
CA LEU A 325 3.41 -3.44 6.74
C LEU A 325 2.32 -2.37 6.88
N VAL A 326 1.39 -2.52 7.84
CA VAL A 326 0.28 -1.55 8.00
C VAL A 326 0.80 -0.16 8.37
N GLN A 327 1.91 -0.06 9.12
CA GLN A 327 2.61 1.21 9.33
C GLN A 327 3.10 1.83 8.01
N ARG A 328 3.80 1.07 7.16
CA ARG A 328 4.34 1.57 5.88
C ARG A 328 3.24 1.94 4.87
N LEU A 329 2.10 1.23 4.88
CA LEU A 329 0.91 1.59 4.12
C LEU A 329 0.34 2.95 4.56
N LEU A 330 0.27 3.19 5.87
CA LEU A 330 -0.17 4.45 6.46
C LEU A 330 0.81 5.61 6.18
N GLU A 331 2.11 5.35 6.23
CA GLU A 331 3.16 6.31 5.83
C GLU A 331 3.00 6.72 4.36
N HIS A 332 2.77 5.76 3.45
CA HIS A 332 2.51 6.07 2.04
C HIS A 332 1.21 6.86 1.81
N PHE A 333 0.14 6.57 2.54
CA PHE A 333 -1.09 7.39 2.52
C PHE A 333 -0.81 8.84 2.96
N LEU A 334 -0.06 9.03 4.05
CA LEU A 334 0.26 10.36 4.58
C LEU A 334 1.17 11.17 3.66
N VAL A 335 2.13 10.53 2.97
CA VAL A 335 2.97 11.18 1.95
C VAL A 335 2.13 11.59 0.73
N GLN A 336 1.21 10.74 0.26
CA GLN A 336 0.32 11.06 -0.86
C GLN A 336 -0.58 12.27 -0.54
N GLU A 337 -1.24 12.27 0.63
CA GLU A 337 -2.07 13.39 1.11
C GLU A 337 -1.29 14.72 1.22
N GLN A 338 0.01 14.67 1.52
CA GLN A 338 0.87 15.87 1.53
C GLN A 338 1.20 16.35 0.10
N MET A 339 1.48 15.44 -0.83
CA MET A 339 1.79 15.80 -2.24
C MET A 339 0.56 16.38 -2.96
N GLU A 340 -0.62 15.79 -2.78
CA GLU A 340 -1.87 16.30 -3.34
C GLU A 340 -2.25 17.66 -2.74
N GLY A 341 -2.01 17.88 -1.44
CA GLY A 341 -2.24 19.16 -0.77
C GLY A 341 -1.24 20.28 -1.12
N SER A 342 -0.12 19.99 -1.79
CA SER A 342 1.00 20.92 -1.98
C SER A 342 1.29 21.32 -3.44
N SER A 343 0.53 20.81 -4.41
CA SER A 343 0.86 20.91 -5.84
C SER A 343 0.70 22.34 -6.42
N PRO A 344 1.78 23.04 -6.82
CA PRO A 344 1.72 24.44 -7.24
C PRO A 344 1.84 24.57 -8.77
N SER A 345 0.84 24.12 -9.54
CA SER A 345 0.88 24.30 -11.00
C SER A 345 -0.48 24.39 -11.71
N ARG A 346 -1.04 25.60 -11.73
CA ARG A 346 -1.50 26.30 -12.93
C ARG A 346 -1.65 27.79 -12.60
N GLN A 347 -1.29 28.67 -13.53
CA GLN A 347 -1.36 30.12 -13.29
C GLN A 347 -2.82 30.57 -13.11
N PRO A 348 -3.11 31.48 -12.16
CA PRO A 348 -4.47 31.95 -11.92
C PRO A 348 -4.90 32.98 -12.98
N PHE A 349 -5.44 32.51 -14.10
CA PHE A 349 -6.43 33.29 -14.83
C PHE A 349 -7.79 33.14 -14.17
N SER A 350 -8.46 34.26 -13.91
CA SER A 350 -9.64 34.35 -13.06
C SER A 350 -10.86 33.59 -13.61
N GLU A 351 -11.46 32.70 -12.81
CA GLU A 351 -12.81 32.94 -12.27
C GLU A 351 -13.23 32.00 -11.12
N LYS A 352 -14.12 32.53 -10.26
CA LYS A 352 -15.02 31.90 -9.26
C LYS A 352 -14.48 30.81 -8.32
N HIS A 353 -14.66 31.06 -7.01
CA HIS A 353 -14.31 30.13 -5.93
C HIS A 353 -15.32 28.98 -5.81
N GLY A 354 -14.86 27.79 -5.42
CA GLY A 354 -15.73 26.66 -5.01
C GLY A 354 -15.02 25.30 -4.91
N TYR A 355 -14.06 25.03 -5.80
CA TYR A 355 -13.38 23.72 -5.91
C TYR A 355 -12.40 23.42 -4.75
N ASP A 356 -11.59 24.40 -4.33
CA ASP A 356 -10.54 24.25 -3.30
C ASP A 356 -11.12 23.74 -1.95
N ALA A 357 -12.27 24.27 -1.54
CA ALA A 357 -12.96 23.85 -0.32
C ALA A 357 -13.42 22.37 -0.37
N ALA A 358 -14.00 21.93 -1.49
CA ALA A 358 -14.47 20.55 -1.65
C ALA A 358 -13.31 19.53 -1.58
N GLN A 359 -12.15 19.88 -2.14
CA GLN A 359 -10.98 19.01 -2.15
C GLN A 359 -10.35 18.86 -0.76
N ARG A 360 -10.29 19.94 0.04
CA ARG A 360 -9.86 19.88 1.45
C ARG A 360 -10.81 19.06 2.32
N VAL A 361 -12.12 19.21 2.14
CA VAL A 361 -13.14 18.41 2.85
C VAL A 361 -13.02 16.93 2.48
N ASN A 362 -12.70 16.59 1.22
CA ASN A 362 -12.50 15.19 0.83
C ASN A 362 -11.27 14.55 1.50
N GLY A 363 -10.13 15.25 1.56
CA GLY A 363 -8.93 14.77 2.28
C GLY A 363 -9.14 14.65 3.80
N GLN A 364 -9.90 15.55 4.42
CA GLN A 364 -10.33 15.41 5.82
C GLN A 364 -11.21 14.17 6.03
N ASN A 365 -12.15 13.90 5.12
CA ASN A 365 -12.98 12.70 5.16
C ASN A 365 -12.16 11.42 4.93
N ALA A 366 -11.15 11.45 4.06
CA ALA A 366 -10.23 10.32 3.84
C ALA A 366 -9.41 10.02 5.12
N LYS A 367 -8.79 11.03 5.71
CA LYS A 367 -8.07 10.93 7.00
C LYS A 367 -8.95 10.40 8.13
N MET A 368 -10.21 10.83 8.21
CA MET A 368 -11.15 10.31 9.22
C MET A 368 -11.57 8.85 8.98
N ARG A 369 -11.72 8.41 7.72
CA ARG A 369 -11.93 6.99 7.40
C ARG A 369 -10.72 6.14 7.78
N VAL A 370 -9.52 6.58 7.41
CA VAL A 370 -8.26 5.91 7.77
C VAL A 370 -8.06 5.85 9.29
N ALA A 371 -8.38 6.90 10.04
CA ALA A 371 -8.30 6.88 11.51
C ALA A 371 -9.19 5.78 12.12
N ARG A 372 -10.46 5.68 11.70
CA ARG A 372 -11.38 4.63 12.19
C ARG A 372 -10.93 3.22 11.79
N LEU A 373 -10.30 3.07 10.62
CA LEU A 373 -9.71 1.81 10.16
C LEU A 373 -8.50 1.42 11.01
N VAL A 374 -7.56 2.33 11.24
CA VAL A 374 -6.36 2.12 12.07
C VAL A 374 -6.74 1.83 13.52
N ASP A 375 -7.69 2.56 14.12
CA ASP A 375 -8.16 2.32 15.48
C ASP A 375 -8.87 0.95 15.61
N SER A 376 -9.57 0.51 14.55
CA SER A 376 -10.16 -0.83 14.49
C SER A 376 -9.12 -1.93 14.31
N TYR A 377 -8.09 -1.70 13.50
CA TYR A 377 -6.94 -2.60 13.35
C TYR A 377 -6.15 -2.73 14.65
N LEU A 378 -5.84 -1.60 15.31
CA LEU A 378 -5.22 -1.56 16.65
C LEU A 378 -6.06 -2.33 17.68
N THR A 379 -7.40 -2.22 17.65
CA THR A 379 -8.28 -3.05 18.50
C THR A 379 -8.08 -4.54 18.26
N GLU A 380 -7.89 -4.97 17.01
CA GLU A 380 -7.73 -6.39 16.67
C GLU A 380 -6.32 -6.91 17.02
N VAL A 381 -5.26 -6.23 16.58
CA VAL A 381 -3.88 -6.65 16.86
C VAL A 381 -3.49 -6.52 18.33
N SER A 382 -4.17 -5.68 19.12
CA SER A 382 -3.94 -5.57 20.58
C SER A 382 -4.21 -6.86 21.37
N ARG A 383 -4.83 -7.87 20.74
CA ARG A 383 -5.08 -9.19 21.35
C ARG A 383 -3.87 -10.13 21.25
N ASP A 384 -2.90 -9.81 20.38
CA ASP A 384 -1.67 -10.57 20.21
C ASP A 384 -0.67 -10.23 21.33
N ARG A 385 -0.43 -11.19 22.23
CA ARG A 385 0.49 -11.02 23.37
C ARG A 385 1.93 -10.74 22.97
N ASN A 386 2.31 -11.00 21.73
CA ASN A 386 3.65 -10.73 21.22
C ASN A 386 3.79 -9.30 20.66
N LEU A 387 2.69 -8.56 20.50
CA LEU A 387 2.73 -7.18 20.02
C LEU A 387 3.46 -6.28 21.03
N SER A 388 4.57 -5.68 20.61
CA SER A 388 5.34 -4.78 21.45
C SER A 388 4.64 -3.43 21.64
N LEU A 389 4.82 -2.86 22.84
CA LEU A 389 4.27 -1.55 23.21
C LEU A 389 4.71 -0.44 22.24
N THR A 390 5.93 -0.56 21.70
CA THR A 390 6.50 0.38 20.73
C THR A 390 5.79 0.30 19.38
N LYS A 391 5.58 -0.90 18.80
CA LYS A 391 4.84 -1.04 17.53
C LYS A 391 3.39 -0.55 17.67
N PHE A 392 2.72 -0.83 18.80
CA PHE A 392 1.38 -0.29 19.08
C PHE A 392 1.38 1.25 19.13
N GLN A 393 2.29 1.85 19.90
CA GLN A 393 2.32 3.31 20.08
C GLN A 393 2.67 4.06 18.80
N VAL A 394 3.66 3.59 18.03
CA VAL A 394 4.03 4.21 16.74
C VAL A 394 2.84 4.23 15.78
N LEU A 395 2.11 3.12 15.65
CA LEU A 395 0.93 3.07 14.77
C LEU A 395 -0.26 3.90 15.30
N ALA A 396 -0.39 4.06 16.63
CA ALA A 396 -1.41 4.92 17.24
C ALA A 396 -1.09 6.42 17.06
N GLU A 397 0.18 6.82 17.21
CA GLU A 397 0.69 8.20 17.09
C GLU A 397 0.92 8.64 15.62
N ALA A 398 0.99 7.71 14.66
CA ALA A 398 1.32 8.01 13.25
C ALA A 398 0.32 8.93 12.53
N LEU A 399 -0.92 9.05 13.00
CA LEU A 399 -1.95 9.91 12.41
C LEU A 399 -1.96 11.31 13.03
N PRO A 400 -2.03 12.39 12.23
CA PRO A 400 -2.19 13.75 12.74
C PRO A 400 -3.41 13.91 13.65
N GLU A 401 -3.31 14.77 14.68
CA GLU A 401 -4.38 15.03 15.65
C GLU A 401 -5.73 15.43 15.00
N SER A 402 -5.69 16.04 13.81
CA SER A 402 -6.86 16.46 13.04
C SER A 402 -7.57 15.32 12.29
N ALA A 403 -6.99 14.11 12.22
CA ALA A 403 -7.63 12.93 11.66
C ALA A 403 -8.65 12.29 12.62
N ARG A 404 -8.42 12.40 13.94
CA ARG A 404 -9.33 11.92 14.99
C ARG A 404 -10.17 13.06 15.55
N THR A 405 -11.47 13.04 15.25
CA THR A 405 -12.50 13.90 15.87
C THR A 405 -13.16 13.26 17.09
N CYS A 406 -12.97 11.95 17.29
CA CYS A 406 -13.41 11.19 18.45
C CYS A 406 -12.39 10.07 18.69
N ASP A 407 -11.98 9.88 19.95
CA ASP A 407 -10.90 8.96 20.33
C ASP A 407 -11.41 7.63 20.90
N ASP A 408 -12.73 7.37 20.89
CA ASP A 408 -13.35 6.15 21.44
C ASP A 408 -12.77 4.85 20.86
N GLY A 409 -12.44 4.84 19.56
CA GLY A 409 -11.83 3.69 18.90
C GLY A 409 -10.41 3.42 19.41
N LEU A 410 -9.63 4.49 19.59
CA LEU A 410 -8.29 4.46 20.17
C LEU A 410 -8.33 4.05 21.64
N TYR A 411 -9.27 4.57 22.44
CA TYR A 411 -9.48 4.12 23.83
C TYR A 411 -9.80 2.62 23.89
N ARG A 412 -10.72 2.13 23.05
CA ARG A 412 -11.07 0.70 22.98
C ARG A 412 -9.86 -0.17 22.61
N ALA A 413 -8.98 0.31 21.73
CA ALA A 413 -7.74 -0.37 21.40
C ALA A 413 -6.74 -0.37 22.56
N ILE A 414 -6.60 0.76 23.28
CA ILE A 414 -5.75 0.87 24.48
C ILE A 414 -6.25 -0.06 25.59
N ASP A 415 -7.55 -0.10 25.88
CA ASP A 415 -8.10 -1.03 26.88
C ASP A 415 -7.90 -2.50 26.49
N SER A 416 -8.10 -2.83 25.22
CA SER A 416 -7.87 -4.19 24.69
C SER A 416 -6.40 -4.59 24.85
N TYR A 417 -5.46 -3.68 24.61
CA TYR A 417 -4.02 -3.89 24.82
C TYR A 417 -3.69 -4.06 26.32
N LEU A 418 -4.21 -3.18 27.19
CA LEU A 418 -4.03 -3.28 28.64
C LEU A 418 -4.61 -4.58 29.22
N LYS A 419 -5.67 -5.12 28.61
CA LYS A 419 -6.28 -6.41 28.97
C LYS A 419 -5.46 -7.61 28.50
N ALA A 420 -4.83 -7.54 27.32
CA ALA A 420 -4.00 -8.61 26.78
C ALA A 420 -2.58 -8.65 27.39
N HIS A 421 -2.04 -7.50 27.81
CA HIS A 421 -0.69 -7.34 28.34
C HIS A 421 -0.70 -6.88 29.82
N PRO A 422 -1.17 -7.71 30.78
CA PRO A 422 -1.24 -7.33 32.20
C PRO A 422 0.12 -7.08 32.85
N THR A 423 1.21 -7.55 32.23
CA THR A 423 2.61 -7.40 32.67
C THR A 423 3.18 -5.99 32.52
N LEU A 424 2.50 -5.07 31.81
CA LEU A 424 2.94 -3.68 31.62
C LEU A 424 3.10 -2.96 32.97
N THR A 425 4.22 -2.26 33.15
CA THR A 425 4.47 -1.41 34.33
C THR A 425 3.55 -0.18 34.35
N GLU A 426 3.36 0.44 35.53
CA GLU A 426 2.57 1.68 35.63
C GLU A 426 3.10 2.78 34.71
N HIS A 427 4.43 2.89 34.56
CA HIS A 427 5.07 3.85 33.67
C HIS A 427 4.68 3.61 32.19
N GLU A 428 4.65 2.35 31.74
CA GLU A 428 4.25 1.99 30.38
C GLU A 428 2.76 2.24 30.13
N ARG A 429 1.88 1.87 31.07
CA ARG A 429 0.44 2.20 31.00
C ARG A 429 0.23 3.72 30.92
N LYS A 430 0.97 4.48 31.74
CA LYS A 430 1.01 5.96 31.79
C LYS A 430 1.71 6.60 30.60
N ARG A 431 2.43 5.85 29.77
CA ARG A 431 2.95 6.28 28.46
C ARG A 431 1.88 6.03 27.38
N LEU A 432 1.34 4.81 27.33
CA LEU A 432 0.29 4.39 26.39
C LEU A 432 -0.96 5.27 26.47
N CYS A 433 -1.45 5.57 27.67
CA CYS A 433 -2.66 6.37 27.86
C CYS A 433 -2.49 7.87 27.54
N ARG A 434 -1.31 8.34 27.11
CA ARG A 434 -1.12 9.73 26.63
C ARG A 434 -1.49 9.92 25.16
N VAL A 435 -1.62 8.83 24.41
CA VAL A 435 -1.88 8.88 22.95
C VAL A 435 -3.34 9.26 22.64
N MET A 436 -4.25 9.07 23.61
CA MET A 436 -5.66 9.47 23.51
C MET A 436 -5.92 10.82 24.21
N ASP A 437 -6.66 11.70 23.55
CA ASP A 437 -7.18 12.92 24.17
C ASP A 437 -8.51 12.64 24.87
N CYS A 438 -8.50 12.71 26.20
CA CYS A 438 -9.70 12.54 27.03
C CYS A 438 -10.81 13.56 26.71
N GLN A 439 -10.49 14.70 26.08
CA GLN A 439 -11.49 15.67 25.62
C GLN A 439 -12.27 15.17 24.39
N LYS A 440 -11.67 14.30 23.56
CA LYS A 440 -12.30 13.72 22.36
C LYS A 440 -13.12 12.45 22.61
N LEU A 441 -13.17 11.94 23.84
CA LEU A 441 -14.01 10.78 24.19
C LEU A 441 -15.50 11.16 24.25
N SER A 442 -16.37 10.24 23.85
CA SER A 442 -17.82 10.32 24.11
C SER A 442 -18.15 10.13 25.59
N ILE A 443 -19.40 10.42 25.98
CA ILE A 443 -19.84 10.25 27.38
C ILE A 443 -19.82 8.77 27.81
N ASP A 444 -20.18 7.85 26.91
CA ASP A 444 -20.14 6.40 27.18
C ASP A 444 -18.69 5.90 27.35
N ALA A 445 -17.77 6.41 26.52
CA ALA A 445 -16.35 6.12 26.64
C ALA A 445 -15.74 6.74 27.92
N CYS A 446 -16.13 7.96 28.29
CA CYS A 446 -15.76 8.58 29.57
C CYS A 446 -16.23 7.73 30.76
N MET A 447 -17.50 7.32 30.78
CA MET A 447 -18.08 6.49 31.84
C MET A 447 -17.36 5.14 31.95
N HIS A 448 -17.08 4.46 30.83
CA HIS A 448 -16.32 3.21 30.84
C HIS A 448 -14.87 3.43 31.30
N ALA A 449 -14.21 4.53 30.92
CA ALA A 449 -12.86 4.87 31.36
C ALA A 449 -12.80 5.25 32.86
N ALA A 450 -13.82 5.91 33.39
CA ALA A 450 -13.93 6.25 34.80
C ALA A 450 -14.00 5.01 35.72
N GLN A 451 -14.53 3.90 35.20
CA GLN A 451 -14.69 2.62 35.89
C GLN A 451 -13.54 1.62 35.60
N ASN A 452 -12.56 1.97 34.76
CA ASN A 452 -11.56 1.03 34.26
C ASN A 452 -10.30 0.97 35.15
N GLU A 453 -10.25 -0.02 36.04
CA GLU A 453 -9.13 -0.31 36.95
C GLU A 453 -7.76 -0.50 36.25
N ARG A 454 -7.71 -0.74 34.94
CA ARG A 454 -6.45 -0.89 34.19
C ARG A 454 -5.77 0.46 33.90
N LEU A 455 -6.53 1.55 33.92
CA LEU A 455 -6.03 2.90 33.63
C LEU A 455 -5.31 3.50 34.85
N PRO A 456 -4.18 4.23 34.67
CA PRO A 456 -3.56 4.97 35.75
C PRO A 456 -4.52 6.04 36.31
N LEU A 457 -4.58 6.20 37.63
CA LEU A 457 -5.51 7.13 38.32
C LEU A 457 -5.48 8.58 37.76
N ARG A 458 -4.31 9.07 37.31
CA ARG A 458 -4.19 10.39 36.68
C ARG A 458 -5.04 10.52 35.41
N VAL A 459 -5.18 9.44 34.63
CA VAL A 459 -5.98 9.39 33.40
C VAL A 459 -7.47 9.39 33.76
N VAL A 460 -7.87 8.60 34.75
CA VAL A 460 -9.25 8.57 35.28
C VAL A 460 -9.69 9.96 35.75
N VAL A 461 -8.85 10.67 36.51
CA VAL A 461 -9.12 12.06 36.93
C VAL A 461 -9.19 13.03 35.74
N GLN A 462 -8.38 12.84 34.69
CA GLN A 462 -8.41 13.67 33.48
C GLN A 462 -9.69 13.44 32.66
N VAL A 463 -10.20 12.21 32.59
CA VAL A 463 -11.50 11.86 31.99
C VAL A 463 -12.64 12.54 32.74
N LEU A 464 -12.72 12.34 34.06
CA LEU A 464 -13.77 12.94 34.90
C LEU A 464 -13.78 14.48 34.83
N PHE A 465 -12.59 15.11 34.77
CA PHE A 465 -12.49 16.56 34.58
C PHE A 465 -12.96 17.01 33.18
N SER A 466 -12.64 16.26 32.12
CA SER A 466 -13.11 16.60 30.76
C SER A 466 -14.62 16.47 30.64
N GLU A 467 -15.23 15.49 31.32
CA GLU A 467 -16.67 15.32 31.42
C GLU A 467 -17.34 16.48 32.19
N GLN A 468 -16.82 16.84 33.37
CA GLN A 468 -17.33 17.97 34.15
C GLN A 468 -17.29 19.30 33.36
N VAL A 469 -16.24 19.52 32.55
CA VAL A 469 -16.14 20.68 31.65
C VAL A 469 -17.16 20.60 30.51
N LYS A 470 -17.36 19.44 29.88
CA LYS A 470 -18.42 19.23 28.87
C LYS A 470 -19.80 19.55 29.43
N ILE A 471 -20.15 19.01 30.60
CA ILE A 471 -21.42 19.26 31.30
C ILE A 471 -21.57 20.76 31.63
N SER A 472 -20.56 21.39 32.21
CA SER A 472 -20.60 22.83 32.54
C SER A 472 -20.81 23.69 31.29
N ASN A 473 -20.21 23.33 30.17
CA ASN A 473 -20.38 24.05 28.90
C ASN A 473 -21.76 23.83 28.27
N THR A 474 -22.34 22.63 28.35
CA THR A 474 -23.70 22.41 27.84
C THR A 474 -24.73 23.23 28.62
N LEU A 475 -24.67 23.23 29.96
CA LEU A 475 -25.55 24.04 30.82
C LEU A 475 -25.39 25.56 30.56
N ALA A 476 -24.16 26.04 30.35
CA ALA A 476 -23.92 27.43 29.98
C ALA A 476 -24.50 27.76 28.58
N SER A 477 -24.45 26.82 27.64
CA SER A 477 -24.96 27.00 26.27
C SER A 477 -26.49 26.96 26.17
N SER A 478 -27.18 26.19 27.02
CA SER A 478 -28.64 26.20 27.10
C SER A 478 -29.16 27.49 27.73
N SER A 479 -28.47 27.99 28.76
CA SER A 479 -28.77 29.28 29.42
C SER A 479 -28.69 30.51 28.49
N LEU A 480 -28.18 30.37 27.27
CA LEU A 480 -28.12 31.42 26.25
C LEU A 480 -29.19 31.29 25.15
N LYS A 481 -30.08 30.28 25.23
CA LYS A 481 -31.18 30.07 24.27
C LYS A 481 -32.58 30.33 24.85
N GLU A 482 -32.71 30.43 26.17
CA GLU A 482 -33.98 30.71 26.84
C GLU A 482 -34.14 32.20 27.18
N THR A 483 -34.50 33.00 26.18
CA THR A 483 -35.03 34.36 26.37
C THR A 483 -36.47 34.44 25.90
N GLY A 484 -37.40 33.90 26.69
CA GLY A 484 -38.85 33.97 26.40
C GLY A 484 -39.72 32.91 27.05
N GLY A 485 -39.90 32.96 28.37
CA GLY A 485 -40.89 32.14 29.09
C GLY A 485 -40.59 32.00 30.58
N ASP A 486 -41.57 32.28 31.44
CA ASP A 486 -41.44 32.10 32.89
C ASP A 486 -41.46 30.61 33.29
N ALA A 487 -40.39 30.14 33.95
CA ALA A 487 -40.38 28.91 34.72
C ALA A 487 -39.46 29.04 35.92
N HIS A 488 -40.01 29.03 37.14
CA HIS A 488 -39.23 29.18 38.37
C HIS A 488 -38.50 27.87 38.73
N TYR A 489 -37.27 27.72 38.23
CA TYR A 489 -36.29 26.76 38.75
C TYR A 489 -34.96 27.46 38.98
N GLN A 490 -34.51 27.52 40.24
CA GLN A 490 -33.15 27.97 40.55
C GLN A 490 -32.13 26.90 40.13
N PRO A 491 -31.14 27.23 39.27
CA PRO A 491 -30.01 26.34 39.06
C PRO A 491 -29.11 26.38 40.30
N MET A 492 -29.02 25.28 41.04
CA MET A 492 -28.00 25.14 42.08
C MET A 492 -26.62 25.09 41.41
N ILE A 493 -25.89 26.21 41.43
CA ILE A 493 -24.49 26.27 41.05
C ILE A 493 -23.70 25.29 41.95
N PRO A 494 -23.03 24.25 41.41
CA PRO A 494 -22.18 23.37 42.20
C PRO A 494 -20.97 24.16 42.69
N ASN A 495 -21.07 24.71 43.90
CA ASN A 495 -20.09 25.64 44.41
C ASN A 495 -18.76 24.91 44.65
N ARG A 496 -17.62 25.61 44.50
CA ARG A 496 -16.26 25.04 44.43
C ARG A 496 -15.85 24.19 45.64
N LYS A 497 -16.58 24.28 46.76
CA LYS A 497 -16.42 23.45 47.96
C LYS A 497 -16.89 22.00 47.74
N THR A 498 -18.07 21.80 47.16
CA THR A 498 -18.68 20.47 46.99
C THR A 498 -17.85 19.53 46.11
N LEU A 499 -17.13 20.08 45.11
CA LEU A 499 -16.19 19.34 44.28
C LEU A 499 -14.91 18.91 45.03
N LEU A 500 -14.51 19.61 46.09
CA LEU A 500 -13.39 19.18 46.94
C LEU A 500 -13.82 17.98 47.80
N GLU A 501 -14.99 18.04 48.42
CA GLU A 501 -15.51 16.99 49.31
C GLU A 501 -15.78 15.65 48.59
N ALA A 502 -16.03 15.67 47.28
CA ALA A 502 -16.13 14.47 46.44
C ALA A 502 -14.77 13.83 46.08
N THR A 503 -13.64 14.45 46.43
CA THR A 503 -12.30 13.94 46.13
C THR A 503 -11.78 13.07 47.30
N PRO A 504 -11.24 11.86 47.07
CA PRO A 504 -10.72 11.00 48.15
C PRO A 504 -9.72 11.72 49.06
N GLN A 505 -9.82 11.52 50.38
CA GLN A 505 -9.03 12.27 51.37
C GLN A 505 -7.51 12.14 51.15
N SER A 506 -7.02 10.95 50.78
CA SER A 506 -5.62 10.72 50.41
C SER A 506 -5.13 11.59 49.25
N PHE A 507 -6.02 11.98 48.33
CA PHE A 507 -5.70 12.90 47.23
C PHE A 507 -5.75 14.37 47.67
N GLN A 508 -6.66 14.74 48.59
CA GLN A 508 -6.62 16.07 49.22
C GLN A 508 -5.33 16.28 50.02
N GLU A 509 -4.93 15.28 50.82
CA GLU A 509 -3.70 15.29 51.61
C GLU A 509 -2.45 15.31 50.71
N GLY A 510 -2.40 14.47 49.68
CA GLY A 510 -1.32 14.47 48.70
C GLY A 510 -1.21 15.80 47.93
N TRP A 511 -2.34 16.42 47.58
CA TRP A 511 -2.36 17.75 46.96
C TRP A 511 -1.94 18.87 47.93
N ALA A 512 -2.32 18.78 49.22
CA ALA A 512 -1.89 19.71 50.25
C ALA A 512 -0.37 19.62 50.51
N ALA A 513 0.18 18.41 50.56
CA ALA A 513 1.62 18.15 50.64
C ALA A 513 2.36 18.71 49.42
N ALA A 514 1.99 18.30 48.21
CA ALA A 514 2.63 18.80 46.98
C ALA A 514 2.54 20.32 46.84
N LYS A 515 1.43 20.96 47.26
CA LYS A 515 1.28 22.42 47.29
C LYS A 515 2.16 23.08 48.34
N LYS A 516 2.37 22.45 49.50
CA LYS A 516 3.32 22.90 50.53
C LYS A 516 4.75 22.84 49.96
N ASP A 517 5.11 21.73 49.33
CA ASP A 517 6.47 21.51 48.78
C ASP A 517 6.76 22.48 47.62
N ILE A 518 5.79 22.74 46.74
CA ILE A 518 5.90 23.77 45.70
C ILE A 518 6.12 25.17 46.31
N ASN A 519 5.46 25.50 47.42
CA ASN A 519 5.67 26.78 48.11
C ASN A 519 7.05 26.84 48.80
N THR A 520 7.52 25.75 49.40
CA THR A 520 8.87 25.64 49.98
C THR A 520 9.94 25.81 48.90
N LEU A 521 9.86 25.05 47.80
CA LEU A 521 10.78 25.16 46.67
C LEU A 521 10.76 26.55 46.03
N LYS A 522 9.61 27.23 46.00
CA LYS A 522 9.52 28.62 45.54
C LYS A 522 10.23 29.58 46.51
N PHE A 523 10.06 29.41 47.81
CA PHE A 523 10.77 30.20 48.83
C PHE A 523 12.29 29.96 48.78
N GLU A 524 12.72 28.71 48.61
CA GLU A 524 14.14 28.34 48.42
C GLU A 524 14.71 28.93 47.13
N LEU A 525 13.96 28.89 46.02
CA LEU A 525 14.34 29.52 44.75
C LEU A 525 14.49 31.04 44.89
N ASP A 526 13.54 31.71 45.56
CA ASP A 526 13.61 33.17 45.74
C ASP A 526 14.70 33.56 46.77
N SER A 527 14.98 32.72 47.78
CA SER A 527 16.16 32.86 48.66
C SER A 527 17.48 32.64 47.90
N MET A 528 17.52 31.68 46.96
CA MET A 528 18.69 31.43 46.12
C MET A 528 18.94 32.58 45.15
N LYS A 529 17.87 33.20 44.59
CA LYS A 529 17.99 34.45 43.80
C LYS A 529 18.53 35.60 44.63
N ALA A 530 18.10 35.77 45.88
CA ALA A 530 18.63 36.81 46.77
C ALA A 530 20.14 36.61 47.00
N LYS A 531 20.56 35.40 47.38
CA LYS A 531 21.98 35.03 47.54
C LYS A 531 22.79 35.17 46.25
N TYR A 532 22.20 34.90 45.10
CA TYR A 532 22.82 35.12 43.80
C TYR A 532 23.01 36.62 43.50
N LEU A 533 22.03 37.47 43.86
CA LEU A 533 22.15 38.93 43.74
C LEU A 533 23.23 39.50 44.66
N GLU A 534 23.31 39.02 45.90
CA GLU A 534 24.36 39.36 46.86
C GLU A 534 25.73 38.96 46.30
N LEU A 535 25.89 37.70 45.85
CA LEU A 535 27.14 37.19 45.28
C LEU A 535 27.54 37.94 43.99
N GLN A 536 26.57 38.35 43.15
CA GLN A 536 26.82 39.16 41.97
C GLN A 536 27.29 40.58 42.34
N ASN A 537 26.67 41.20 43.36
CA ASN A 537 27.07 42.51 43.87
C ASN A 537 28.45 42.46 44.55
N ASP A 538 28.77 41.38 45.26
CA ASP A 538 30.10 41.13 45.83
C ASP A 538 31.15 40.87 44.74
N MET A 539 30.81 40.14 43.67
CA MET A 539 31.68 40.03 42.50
C MET A 539 31.92 41.41 41.84
N GLU A 540 30.89 42.24 41.68
CA GLU A 540 31.06 43.61 41.17
C GLU A 540 31.91 44.48 42.12
N ASN A 541 31.72 44.37 43.43
CA ASN A 541 32.53 45.11 44.40
C ASN A 541 33.99 44.63 44.41
N LEU A 542 34.24 43.33 44.30
CA LEU A 542 35.58 42.76 44.19
C LEU A 542 36.24 43.16 42.86
N GLN A 543 35.50 43.15 41.74
CA GLN A 543 35.93 43.67 40.45
C GLN A 543 36.32 45.16 40.54
N ARG A 544 35.47 46.00 41.19
CA ARG A 544 35.74 47.42 41.43
C ARG A 544 36.93 47.66 42.36
N GLN A 545 37.18 46.78 43.34
CA GLN A 545 38.39 46.81 44.17
C GLN A 545 39.64 46.42 43.36
N PHE A 546 39.55 45.41 42.51
CA PHE A 546 40.62 44.97 41.62
C PHE A 546 41.00 46.09 40.63
N ASP A 547 40.00 46.76 40.03
CA ASP A 547 40.18 47.94 39.18
C ASP A 547 40.82 49.11 39.91
N LYS A 548 40.45 49.36 41.18
CA LYS A 548 41.10 50.38 42.02
C LYS A 548 42.56 50.03 42.29
N MET A 549 42.86 48.78 42.64
CA MET A 549 44.24 48.30 42.85
C MET A 549 45.07 48.30 41.55
N ALA A 550 44.46 48.04 40.40
CA ALA A 550 45.10 48.15 39.09
C ALA A 550 45.43 49.61 38.75
N LYS A 551 44.49 50.54 38.97
CA LYS A 551 44.68 51.98 38.74
C LYS A 551 45.68 52.61 39.71
N HIS A 552 45.86 52.04 40.91
CA HIS A 552 46.91 52.46 41.84
C HIS A 552 48.31 51.88 41.54
N LYS A 553 48.45 51.01 40.51
CA LYS A 553 49.74 50.47 40.04
C LYS A 553 50.32 51.26 38.84
N GLN A 554 50.39 52.57 39.01
CA GLN A 554 51.21 53.47 38.18
C GLN A 554 52.10 54.34 39.09
N GLY A 555 53.01 53.68 39.81
CA GLY A 555 53.92 54.35 40.74
C GLY A 555 54.85 53.39 41.48
N SER A 556 56.16 53.49 41.21
CA SER A 556 57.27 52.73 41.81
C SER A 556 57.28 51.21 41.56
N ALA A 557 58.45 50.60 41.75
CA ALA A 557 58.70 49.19 41.43
C ALA A 557 59.20 48.41 42.66
N TRP A 558 58.48 47.34 43.02
CA TRP A 558 59.09 46.16 43.62
C TRP A 558 58.58 44.90 42.90
N SER A 559 59.42 43.88 42.86
CA SER A 559 59.36 42.76 41.93
C SER A 559 58.52 41.56 42.39
N SER A 560 58.20 40.71 41.41
CA SER A 560 58.08 39.24 41.50
C SER A 560 57.46 38.58 42.76
N GLY A 561 56.34 37.88 42.55
CA GLY A 561 55.93 36.79 43.46
C GLY A 561 54.86 35.86 42.88
N TRP A 562 53.77 36.41 42.34
CA TRP A 562 52.51 35.65 42.20
C TRP A 562 52.35 34.83 40.91
N LYS A 563 53.40 34.65 40.09
CA LYS A 563 53.43 33.73 38.92
C LYS A 563 53.42 32.23 39.30
N LYS A 564 52.90 31.85 40.48
CA LYS A 564 52.83 30.46 40.97
C LYS A 564 51.42 29.90 41.21
N LEU A 565 50.37 30.74 41.24
CA LEU A 565 48.99 30.24 41.48
C LEU A 565 48.26 29.79 40.20
N SER A 566 48.67 30.20 39.00
CA SER A 566 48.08 29.76 37.73
C SER A 566 48.46 28.32 37.31
N LYS A 567 48.82 27.47 38.28
CA LYS A 567 49.23 26.06 38.07
C LYS A 567 48.53 25.06 39.00
N LEU A 568 47.59 25.50 39.84
CA LEU A 568 46.88 24.63 40.79
C LEU A 568 45.49 24.16 40.32
N THR A 569 44.99 24.66 39.19
CA THR A 569 43.72 24.25 38.56
C THR A 569 43.90 23.20 37.46
N LYS A 570 44.87 22.28 37.61
CA LYS A 570 45.12 21.22 36.61
C LYS A 570 45.62 19.89 37.17
N MET A 571 44.94 19.38 38.20
CA MET A 571 45.01 17.98 38.65
C MET A 571 43.60 17.45 39.01
N SER A 572 43.45 16.13 39.05
CA SER A 572 42.26 15.34 39.45
C SER A 572 40.91 15.75 38.83
N ASN A 573 40.56 15.13 37.69
CA ASN A 573 39.16 14.80 37.39
C ASN A 573 39.08 13.54 36.50
N LEU A 574 39.28 12.40 37.16
CA LEU A 574 39.12 10.97 36.79
C LEU A 574 39.28 10.27 38.15
N GLU A 575 38.54 9.23 38.57
CA GLU A 575 37.77 8.15 37.94
C GLU A 575 36.45 7.95 38.74
N ASN A 576 35.39 7.22 38.36
CA ASN A 576 34.95 6.36 37.23
C ASN A 576 33.40 6.20 37.38
N GLN A 577 32.55 5.41 36.69
CA GLN A 577 32.41 4.49 35.53
C GLN A 577 30.86 4.26 35.43
N ASP A 578 30.18 3.72 34.41
CA ASP A 578 30.26 3.58 32.93
C ASP A 578 28.78 3.22 32.51
N ILE A 579 28.28 2.90 31.31
CA ILE A 579 28.69 2.58 29.92
C ILE A 579 27.70 3.43 29.04
N GLY A 580 28.02 4.01 27.88
CA GLY A 580 28.39 3.41 26.57
C GLY A 580 27.17 2.82 25.83
N PRO A 581 27.18 2.60 24.49
CA PRO A 581 28.16 2.91 23.42
C PRO A 581 27.75 4.16 22.56
N GLN A 582 28.63 4.86 21.81
CA GLN A 582 29.19 4.57 20.45
C GLN A 582 28.11 4.51 19.32
N VAL A 583 28.22 5.05 18.09
CA VAL A 583 29.32 5.26 17.09
C VAL A 583 28.97 6.51 16.23
N ALA A 584 29.76 7.60 16.14
CA ALA A 584 30.94 7.93 15.30
C ALA A 584 30.71 8.28 13.80
N SER A 585 31.36 9.36 13.31
CA SER A 585 31.73 9.58 11.90
C SER A 585 32.92 10.56 11.77
N ALA A 586 33.84 10.27 10.86
CA ALA A 586 34.83 11.21 10.30
C ALA A 586 34.31 11.74 8.93
N ASP A 587 35.02 12.49 8.07
CA ASP A 587 36.39 13.02 8.09
C ASP A 587 36.48 14.35 7.29
N GLN A 588 37.70 14.89 7.08
CA GLN A 588 38.03 16.18 6.49
C GLN A 588 37.98 16.22 4.95
N THR A 589 37.81 17.41 4.33
CA THR A 589 38.92 18.10 3.60
C THR A 589 38.57 19.41 2.85
N ARG A 590 39.57 20.34 2.85
CA ARG A 590 40.00 21.28 1.77
C ARG A 590 39.15 22.49 1.29
N LYS A 591 39.64 23.68 1.71
CA LYS A 591 40.15 24.82 0.89
C LYS A 591 39.21 25.81 0.16
N THR A 592 39.15 27.03 0.72
CA THR A 592 39.32 28.37 0.07
C THR A 592 38.40 28.85 -1.08
N PRO A 593 37.70 30.00 -0.91
CA PRO A 593 37.25 30.86 -2.01
C PRO A 593 38.23 32.01 -2.33
N ARG A 594 38.11 32.63 -3.52
CA ARG A 594 38.93 33.77 -3.97
C ARG A 594 38.18 35.12 -3.89
N ARG A 595 38.95 36.16 -3.54
CA ARG A 595 38.69 37.60 -3.71
C ARG A 595 38.25 37.97 -5.14
N TRP A 596 37.25 38.84 -5.29
CA TRP A 596 37.07 39.71 -6.47
C TRP A 596 36.51 41.10 -6.08
N ARG A 597 36.48 42.04 -7.03
CA ARG A 597 36.20 43.48 -6.84
C ARG A 597 34.84 43.92 -7.41
N ASN A 598 34.35 45.06 -6.93
CA ASN A 598 33.31 45.87 -7.55
C ASN A 598 33.61 46.17 -9.04
N SER A 599 32.58 46.22 -9.89
CA SER A 599 32.03 47.48 -10.43
C SER A 599 30.97 47.24 -11.52
N ILE A 600 29.95 48.11 -11.52
CA ILE A 600 29.15 48.57 -12.68
C ILE A 600 28.63 47.48 -13.64
N SER A 601 27.31 47.21 -13.58
CA SER A 601 26.35 47.97 -14.39
C SER A 601 24.95 47.94 -13.80
#